data_AF-A0A151RXT1-F1
#
_entry.id   AF-A0A151RXT1-F1
#
_cell.length_a   1.000
_cell.length_b   1.000
_cell.length_c   1.000
_cell.angle_alpha   90.00
_cell.angle_beta   90.00
_cell.angle_gamma   90.00
#
_symmetry.space_group_name_H-M   'P 1'
#
loop_
_entity.id
_entity.type
_entity.pdbx_description
1 polymer ?
#
loop_
_entity_poly.entity_id
_entity_poly.type
_entity_poly.pdbx_seq_one_letter_code
_entity_poly.pdbx_strand_id
1 'polypeptide(L)'
;EGGEQIDQPLLNDIINHLLEVHACLDKQVYLFESEICQLCAASRDIFLQQPNLLELEAPIKICDNLLFPFQLAFTFYSTITPSRTASFRA
;
A
#
# COMPACT_ATOMS: atom_id res chain seq x y z
N GLU A 1 17.23 -13.94 15.82
CA GLU A 1 17.67 -13.33 14.54
C GLU A 1 16.89 -14.02 13.43
N GLY A 2 16.19 -13.25 12.61
CA GLY A 2 15.31 -13.78 11.58
C GLY A 2 14.45 -12.65 11.04
N GLY A 3 15.09 -11.64 10.44
CA GLY A 3 14.36 -10.71 9.59
C GLY A 3 14.00 -11.47 8.33
N GLU A 4 12.75 -11.88 8.20
CA GLU A 4 12.25 -12.54 6.99
C GLU A 4 12.21 -11.49 5.88
N GLN A 5 13.30 -11.44 5.12
CA GLN A 5 13.43 -10.60 3.95
C GLN A 5 12.56 -11.22 2.85
N ILE A 6 11.48 -10.54 2.47
CA ILE A 6 10.64 -11.00 1.36
C ILE A 6 11.44 -10.90 0.06
N ASP A 7 11.44 -11.97 -0.70
CA ASP A 7 12.06 -11.99 -2.03
C ASP A 7 11.42 -10.93 -2.92
N GLN A 8 12.24 -10.05 -3.50
CA GLN A 8 11.78 -9.00 -4.43
C GLN A 8 10.87 -9.49 -5.58
N PRO A 9 11.14 -10.63 -6.25
CA PRO A 9 10.23 -11.13 -7.29
C PRO A 9 8.84 -11.49 -6.72
N LEU A 10 8.80 -12.16 -5.57
CA LEU A 10 7.54 -12.51 -4.89
C LEU A 10 6.77 -11.25 -4.46
N LEU A 11 7.47 -10.27 -3.89
CA LEU A 11 6.87 -8.99 -3.52
C LEU A 11 6.26 -8.26 -4.73
N ASN A 12 6.98 -8.23 -5.86
CA ASN A 12 6.49 -7.62 -7.09
C ASN A 12 5.28 -8.37 -7.66
N ASP A 13 5.27 -9.71 -7.61
CA ASP A 13 4.12 -10.50 -8.06
C ASP A 13 2.88 -10.21 -7.21
N ILE A 14 3.01 -10.12 -5.89
CA ILE A 14 1.91 -9.74 -4.99
C ILE A 14 1.42 -8.33 -5.30
N ILE A 15 2.32 -7.37 -5.49
CA ILE A 15 1.97 -5.98 -5.87
C ILE A 15 1.20 -5.99 -7.20
N ASN A 16 1.68 -6.70 -8.21
CA ASN A 16 1.03 -6.77 -9.51
C ASN A 16 -0.38 -7.38 -9.40
N HIS A 17 -0.53 -8.49 -8.67
CA HIS A 17 -1.84 -9.09 -8.39
C HIS A 17 -2.80 -8.12 -7.70
N LEU A 18 -2.34 -7.36 -6.71
CA LEU A 18 -3.17 -6.35 -6.04
C LEU A 18 -3.55 -5.19 -6.97
N LEU A 19 -2.64 -4.79 -7.88
CA LEU A 19 -2.88 -3.75 -8.87
C LEU A 19 -3.83 -4.18 -9.99
N GLU A 20 -3.96 -5.47 -10.29
CA GLU A 20 -4.89 -5.96 -11.33
C GLU A 20 -6.36 -5.63 -11.04
N VAL A 21 -6.72 -5.44 -9.77
CA VAL A 21 -8.08 -5.03 -9.35
C VAL A 21 -8.44 -3.65 -9.90
N HIS A 22 -7.45 -2.81 -10.23
CA HIS A 22 -7.67 -1.52 -10.88
C HIS A 22 -8.40 -1.64 -12.22
N ALA A 23 -8.24 -2.76 -12.94
CA ALA A 23 -8.84 -2.95 -14.26
C ALA A 23 -10.26 -3.56 -14.21
N CYS A 24 -10.66 -4.18 -13.09
CA CYS A 24 -11.95 -4.88 -13.01
C CYS A 24 -12.49 -4.90 -11.58
N LEU A 25 -13.66 -4.26 -11.40
CA LEU A 25 -14.34 -4.07 -10.11
C LEU A 25 -14.74 -5.38 -9.41
N ASP A 26 -14.82 -6.49 -10.13
CA ASP A 26 -15.29 -7.78 -9.62
C ASP A 26 -14.17 -8.83 -9.44
N LYS A 27 -12.89 -8.44 -9.61
CA LYS A 27 -11.77 -9.36 -9.39
C LYS A 27 -11.39 -9.43 -7.91
N GLN A 28 -11.65 -10.58 -7.29
CA GLN A 28 -11.08 -10.92 -5.99
C GLN A 28 -9.63 -11.38 -6.18
N VAL A 29 -8.70 -10.79 -5.42
CA VAL A 29 -7.31 -11.25 -5.35
C VAL A 29 -7.22 -12.25 -4.21
N TYR A 30 -6.76 -13.45 -4.53
CA TYR A 30 -6.45 -14.47 -3.54
C TYR A 30 -4.94 -14.46 -3.29
N LEU A 31 -4.56 -14.26 -2.03
CA LEU A 31 -3.19 -14.42 -1.56
C LEU A 31 -3.15 -15.62 -0.62
N PHE A 32 -2.03 -16.33 -0.60
CA PHE A 32 -1.81 -17.42 0.33
C PHE A 32 -1.48 -16.88 1.73
N GLU A 33 -1.85 -17.63 2.76
CA GLU A 33 -1.58 -17.25 4.17
C GLU A 33 -0.08 -17.00 4.41
N SER A 34 0.78 -17.81 3.78
CA SER A 34 2.23 -17.63 3.86
C SER A 34 2.71 -16.28 3.33
N GLU A 35 2.12 -15.80 2.23
CA GLU A 35 2.46 -14.50 1.63
C GLU A 35 2.01 -13.35 2.53
N ILE A 36 0.81 -13.47 3.11
CA ILE A 36 0.27 -12.49 4.05
C ILE A 36 1.12 -12.43 5.33
N CYS A 37 1.51 -13.57 5.88
CA CYS A 37 2.37 -13.65 7.06
C CYS A 37 3.73 -13.01 6.80
N GLN A 38 4.35 -13.30 5.65
CA GLN A 38 5.62 -12.70 5.25
C GLN A 38 5.51 -11.18 5.10
N LEU A 39 4.46 -10.68 4.43
CA LEU A 39 4.18 -9.24 4.32
C LEU A 39 4.05 -8.57 5.68
N CYS A 40 3.32 -9.19 6.60
CA CYS A 40 3.16 -8.67 7.96
C CYS A 40 4.48 -8.65 8.72
N ALA A 41 5.29 -9.71 8.62
CA ALA A 41 6.58 -9.82 9.28
C ALA A 41 7.55 -8.74 8.79
N ALA A 42 7.71 -8.59 7.47
CA ALA A 42 8.58 -7.57 6.89
C ALA A 42 8.09 -6.14 7.19
N SER A 43 6.77 -5.90 7.13
CA SER A 43 6.20 -4.59 7.48
C SER A 43 6.48 -4.23 8.93
N ARG A 44 6.32 -5.18 9.85
CA ARG A 44 6.63 -4.99 11.27
C ARG A 44 8.10 -4.62 11.47
N ASP A 45 9.02 -5.30 10.80
CA ASP A 45 10.45 -4.99 10.91
C ASP A 45 10.77 -3.58 10.39
N ILE A 46 10.14 -3.16 9.29
CA ILE A 46 10.27 -1.79 8.75
C ILE A 46 9.74 -0.76 9.76
N PHE A 47 8.55 -0.99 10.33
CA PHE A 47 7.96 -0.09 11.32
C PHE A 47 8.79 0.01 12.61
N LEU A 48 9.48 -1.06 13.00
CA LEU A 48 10.38 -1.05 14.16
C LEU A 48 11.72 -0.34 13.87
N GLN A 49 12.16 -0.33 12.61
CA GLN A 49 13.35 0.41 12.17
C GLN A 49 13.07 1.91 12.00
N GLN A 50 11.83 2.28 11.69
CA GLN A 50 11.41 3.67 11.57
C GLN A 50 11.23 4.32 12.97
N PRO A 51 11.64 5.58 13.16
CA PRO A 51 11.34 6.31 14.39
C PRO A 51 9.83 6.52 14.53
N ASN A 52 9.32 6.44 15.76
CA ASN A 52 7.90 6.72 16.05
C ASN A 52 7.47 8.13 15.61
N LEU A 53 8.43 9.06 15.49
CA LEU A 53 8.23 10.37 14.90
C LEU A 53 8.82 10.36 13.48
N LEU A 54 7.96 10.20 12.48
CA LEU A 54 8.38 10.34 11.08
C LEU A 54 8.60 11.81 10.74
N GLU A 55 9.84 12.15 10.40
CA GLU A 55 10.18 13.44 9.79
C GLU A 55 9.90 13.35 8.28
N LEU A 56 8.90 14.12 7.85
CA LEU A 56 8.29 14.03 6.54
C LEU A 56 8.55 15.34 5.77
N GLU A 57 9.38 15.29 4.71
CA GLU A 57 9.65 16.44 3.84
C GLU A 57 8.69 16.46 2.63
N ALA A 58 8.17 17.64 2.30
CA ALA A 58 7.22 17.81 1.19
C ALA A 58 7.85 17.45 -0.18
N PRO A 59 7.05 16.95 -1.14
CA PRO A 59 5.59 16.82 -1.16
C PRO A 59 5.07 15.44 -0.71
N ILE A 60 4.21 15.41 0.31
CA ILE A 60 3.59 14.18 0.84
C ILE A 60 2.07 14.31 0.78
N LYS A 61 1.39 13.21 0.45
CA LYS A 61 -0.06 13.10 0.43
C LYS A 61 -0.52 12.37 1.69
N ILE A 62 -1.26 13.05 2.54
CA ILE A 62 -1.82 12.49 3.77
C ILE A 62 -3.25 12.04 3.45
N CYS A 63 -3.57 10.77 3.75
CA CYS A 63 -4.90 10.20 3.59
C CYS A 63 -5.49 9.94 4.98
N ASP A 64 -6.57 10.63 5.35
CA ASP A 64 -7.10 10.61 6.72
C ASP A 64 -7.94 9.35 7.06
N ASN A 65 -8.35 8.54 6.08
CA ASN A 65 -9.12 7.32 6.34
C ASN A 65 -9.07 6.29 5.21
N LEU A 66 -8.72 5.03 5.54
CA LEU A 66 -8.76 3.86 4.65
C LEU A 66 -9.90 2.89 5.00
N LEU A 67 -10.86 3.27 5.86
CA LEU A 67 -12.07 2.46 6.13
C LEU A 67 -12.92 2.23 4.87
N PHE A 68 -12.65 2.98 3.81
CA PHE A 68 -13.29 2.79 2.52
C PHE A 68 -12.82 1.48 1.87
N PRO A 69 -13.68 0.81 1.08
CA PRO A 69 -13.31 -0.37 0.31
C PRO A 69 -12.04 -0.14 -0.52
N PHE A 70 -11.26 -1.20 -0.72
CA PHE A 70 -10.00 -1.21 -1.49
C PHE A 70 -10.10 -0.43 -2.82
N GLN A 71 -11.27 -0.46 -3.45
CA GLN A 71 -11.57 0.30 -4.67
C GLN A 71 -11.49 1.83 -4.52
N LEU A 72 -11.94 2.38 -3.39
CA LEU A 72 -11.87 3.82 -3.12
C LEU A 72 -10.45 4.26 -2.82
N ALA A 73 -9.64 3.39 -2.18
CA ALA A 73 -8.21 3.65 -1.99
C ALA A 73 -7.48 3.81 -3.34
N PHE A 74 -7.79 2.97 -4.35
CA PHE A 74 -7.27 3.14 -5.70
C PHE A 74 -7.75 4.41 -6.39
N THR A 75 -9.03 4.76 -6.22
CA THR A 75 -9.57 5.99 -6.79
C THR A 75 -8.87 7.21 -6.21
N PHE A 76 -8.56 7.20 -4.91
CA PHE A 76 -7.70 8.19 -4.27
C PHE A 76 -6.31 8.19 -4.93
N TYR A 77 -5.63 7.05 -5.01
CA TYR A 77 -4.28 6.98 -5.58
C TYR A 77 -4.19 7.48 -7.03
N SER A 78 -5.18 7.13 -7.86
CA SER A 78 -5.29 7.53 -9.28
C SER A 78 -5.69 9.00 -9.48
N THR A 79 -6.55 9.55 -8.61
CA THR A 79 -6.87 11.00 -8.64
C THR A 79 -5.73 11.86 -8.11
N ILE A 80 -4.84 11.26 -7.32
CA ILE A 80 -3.72 11.93 -6.67
C ILE A 80 -2.44 11.88 -7.53
N THR A 81 -2.27 10.95 -8.46
CA THR A 81 -1.23 11.03 -9.51
C THR A 81 -1.63 12.08 -10.57
N PRO A 82 -0.72 12.97 -11.00
CA PRO A 82 -1.10 14.28 -11.47
C PRO A 82 -1.64 14.23 -12.90
N SER A 83 -2.91 14.57 -13.05
CA SER A 83 -3.29 15.59 -14.02
C SER A 83 -4.26 16.65 -13.49
N ARG A 84 -4.84 16.49 -12.29
CA ARG A 84 -5.63 17.56 -11.66
C ARG A 84 -5.43 17.61 -10.15
N THR A 85 -4.74 18.66 -9.73
CA THR A 85 -4.66 19.19 -8.37
C THR A 85 -6.05 19.27 -7.76
N ALA A 86 -6.44 18.29 -6.94
CA ALA A 86 -7.63 18.41 -6.12
C ALA A 86 -7.28 19.30 -4.93
N SER A 87 -7.78 20.54 -4.97
CA SER A 87 -7.75 21.48 -3.85
C SER A 87 -8.42 20.82 -2.65
N PHE A 88 -7.64 20.55 -1.59
CA PHE A 88 -8.18 20.27 -0.27
C PHE A 88 -8.96 21.49 0.19
N ARG A 89 -10.22 21.30 0.60
CA ARG A 89 -11.00 22.28 1.34
C ARG A 89 -11.18 21.68 2.74
N ALA A 90 -10.56 22.34 3.72
CA ALA A 90 -10.78 22.08 5.14
C ALA A 90 -12.23 22.39 5.54
#